data_AF-A0A1H7RWT4-F1
#
_entry.id   AF-A0A1H7RWT4-F1
#
_cell.length_a   1.000
_cell.length_b   1.000
_cell.length_c   1.000
_cell.angle_alpha   90.00
_cell.angle_beta   90.00
_cell.angle_gamma   90.00
#
_symmetry.space_group_name_H-M   'P 1'
#
loop_
_entity.id
_entity.type
_entity.pdbx_description
1 polymer ?
#
loop_
_entity_poly.entity_id
_entity_poly.type
_entity_poly.pdbx_seq_one_letter_code
_entity_poly.pdbx_strand_id
1 'polypeptide(L)' 'MACHGLVHKQVGPGFVQIAERYRGDGEAAARLAGKIRDGSVGTWGRVIMPRQTQVSEAEARALSQWILSQQPPR' A
#
# COMPACT_ATOMS: atom_id res chain seq x y z
N MET A 1 -12.81 -3.97 -0.02
CA MET A 1 -12.08 -2.77 -0.47
C MET A 1 -12.67 -1.55 0.26
N ALA A 2 -12.22 -1.28 1.50
CA ALA A 2 -12.92 -0.37 2.42
C ALA A 2 -12.14 0.92 2.74
N CYS A 3 -10.80 0.86 2.76
CA CYS A 3 -9.94 2.00 3.13
C CYS A 3 -9.13 2.55 1.96
N HIS A 4 -8.97 1.77 0.89
CA HIS A 4 -8.18 2.12 -0.29
C HIS A 4 -9.05 1.92 -1.53
N GLY A 5 -9.04 2.91 -2.43
CA GLY A 5 -9.55 2.74 -3.79
C GLY A 5 -8.46 2.20 -4.72
N LEU A 6 -8.84 1.66 -5.88
CA LEU A 6 -7.88 1.28 -6.92
C LEU A 6 -7.12 2.51 -7.43
N VAL A 7 -7.84 3.54 -7.85
CA VAL A 7 -7.27 4.75 -8.46
C VAL A 7 -7.34 5.94 -7.52
N HIS A 8 -8.53 6.24 -7.02
CA HIS A 8 -8.77 7.41 -6.17
C HIS A 8 -8.45 7.12 -4.70
N LYS A 9 -8.10 8.18 -3.98
CA LYS A 9 -8.01 8.17 -2.52
C LYS A 9 -9.39 7.86 -1.94
N GLN A 10 -9.46 6.96 -0.96
CA GLN A 10 -10.65 6.73 -0.13
C GLN A 10 -10.37 7.27 1.28
N VAL A 11 -10.05 6.40 2.24
CA VAL A 11 -9.51 6.84 3.53
C VAL A 11 -7.99 7.02 3.41
N GLY A 12 -7.32 5.99 2.89
CA GLY A 12 -5.95 5.99 2.45
C GLY A 12 -5.79 6.32 0.95
N PRO A 13 -4.55 6.43 0.48
CA PRO A 13 -4.26 6.67 -0.94
C PRO A 13 -4.79 5.54 -1.82
N GLY A 14 -5.06 5.84 -3.09
CA GLY A 14 -5.37 4.83 -4.09
C GLY A 14 -4.17 3.91 -4.35
N PHE A 15 -4.41 2.65 -4.71
CA PHE A 15 -3.32 1.70 -4.99
C PHE A 15 -2.43 2.13 -6.15
N VAL A 16 -3.00 2.72 -7.21
CA VAL A 16 -2.23 3.33 -8.29
C VAL A 16 -1.32 4.44 -7.76
N GLN A 17 -1.81 5.31 -6.86
CA GLN A 17 -0.99 6.38 -6.29
C GLN A 17 0.20 5.83 -5.48
N ILE A 18 -0.01 4.71 -4.78
CA ILE A 18 1.06 4.01 -4.07
C ILE A 18 2.08 3.47 -5.09
N ALA A 19 1.62 2.80 -6.15
CA ALA A 19 2.48 2.28 -7.21
C ALA A 19 3.35 3.37 -7.85
N GLU A 20 2.75 4.51 -8.21
CA GLU A 20 3.45 5.66 -8.78
C GLU A 20 4.53 6.20 -7.84
N ARG A 21 4.20 6.38 -6.56
CA ARG A 21 5.13 6.94 -5.57
C ARG A 21 6.39 6.10 -5.38
N TYR A 22 6.24 4.78 -5.42
CA TYR A 22 7.33 3.83 -5.17
C TYR A 22 7.89 3.21 -6.46
N ARG A 23 7.55 3.76 -7.62
CA ARG A 23 8.05 3.27 -8.91
C ARG A 23 9.58 3.38 -8.97
N GLY A 24 10.23 2.26 -9.32
CA GLY A 24 11.68 2.18 -9.44
C GLY A 24 12.42 1.97 -8.12
N ASP A 25 11.71 1.85 -6.99
CA ASP A 25 12.30 1.52 -5.70
C ASP A 25 12.31 0.00 -5.48
N GLY A 26 13.50 -0.60 -5.53
CA GLY A 26 13.70 -2.04 -5.34
C GLY A 26 13.31 -2.55 -3.95
N GLU A 27 13.31 -1.67 -2.95
CA GLU A 27 12.97 -1.99 -1.55
C GLU A 27 11.49 -1.75 -1.24
N ALA A 28 10.70 -1.26 -2.21
CA ALA A 28 9.32 -0.88 -2.00
C ALA A 28 8.44 -2.06 -1.53
N ALA A 29 8.64 -3.26 -2.10
CA ALA A 29 7.84 -4.41 -1.75
C ALA A 29 8.00 -4.81 -0.28
N ALA A 30 9.24 -4.83 0.22
CA ALA A 30 9.52 -5.13 1.62
C ALA A 30 9.00 -4.04 2.56
N ARG A 31 9.19 -2.76 2.19
CA ARG A 31 8.72 -1.63 2.99
C ARG A 31 7.20 -1.57 3.09
N LEU A 32 6.49 -1.80 1.98
CA LEU A 32 5.03 -1.83 1.95
C LEU A 32 4.49 -3.03 2.75
N ALA A 33 5.14 -4.19 2.68
CA ALA A 33 4.75 -5.36 3.45
C ALA A 33 4.85 -5.10 4.96
N GLY A 34 5.93 -4.45 5.40
CA GLY A 34 6.08 -3.99 6.79
C GLY A 34 4.97 -3.01 7.17
N LYS A 35 4.69 -2.00 6.33
CA LYS A 35 3.59 -1.06 6.58
C LYS A 35 2.22 -1.74 6.70
N ILE A 36 1.89 -2.71 5.85
CA ILE A 36 0.62 -3.45 5.91
C ILE A 36 0.49 -4.17 7.25
N ARG A 37 1.56 -4.84 7.68
CA ARG A 37 1.56 -5.63 8.92
C ARG A 37 1.67 -4.80 10.18
N ASP A 38 2.37 -3.67 10.15
CA ASP A 38 2.64 -2.87 11.35
C ASP A 38 1.78 -1.62 11.46
N GLY A 39 1.05 -1.29 10.40
CA GLY A 39 0.38 -0.01 10.25
C GLY A 39 1.34 1.07 9.75
N SER A 40 0.81 2.25 9.49
CA SER A 40 1.60 3.38 9.00
C SER A 40 0.92 4.70 9.30
N VAL A 41 1.72 5.74 9.54
CA VAL A 41 1.27 7.13 9.67
C VAL A 41 2.31 8.06 9.03
N GLY A 42 1.90 9.27 8.63
CA GLY A 42 2.81 10.33 8.16
C GLY A 42 3.15 10.26 6.67
N THR A 43 3.28 9.06 6.08
CA THR A 43 3.65 8.91 4.66
C THR A 43 2.64 9.55 3.69
N TRP A 44 1.36 9.53 4.04
CA TRP A 44 0.25 10.04 3.22
C TRP A 44 -0.58 11.10 3.95
N GLY A 45 0.03 11.73 4.95
CA GLY A 45 -0.62 12.68 5.86
C GLY A 45 -0.89 12.10 7.25
N ARG A 46 -1.82 12.72 7.98
CA ARG A 46 -2.09 12.42 9.39
C ARG A 46 -2.98 11.20 9.62
N VAL A 47 -3.54 10.62 8.56
CA VAL A 47 -4.39 9.43 8.65
C VAL A 47 -3.54 8.23 9.04
N ILE A 48 -3.98 7.53 10.09
CA ILE A 48 -3.33 6.31 10.57
C ILE A 48 -3.91 5.13 9.81
N MET A 49 -3.05 4.32 9.20
CA MET A 49 -3.37 2.98 8.72
C MET A 49 -3.15 2.01 9.87
N PRO A 50 -4.20 1.35 10.41
CA PRO A 50 -4.05 0.36 11.47
C PRO A 50 -3.27 -0.87 10.98
N ARG A 51 -2.57 -1.53 11.92
CA ARG A 51 -1.94 -2.84 11.72
C ARG A 51 -2.98 -3.86 11.23
N GLN A 52 -2.68 -4.57 10.14
CA GLN A 52 -3.51 -5.68 9.64
C GLN A 52 -3.04 -7.00 10.26
N THR A 53 -3.51 -7.31 11.48
CA THR A 53 -3.05 -8.47 12.28
C THR A 53 -3.31 -9.83 11.63
N GLN A 54 -4.31 -9.89 10.75
CA GLN A 54 -4.72 -11.08 10.01
C GLN A 54 -3.88 -11.38 8.77
N VAL A 55 -2.98 -10.46 8.37
CA VAL A 55 -2.17 -10.60 7.18
C VAL A 55 -0.80 -11.17 7.56
N SER A 56 -0.51 -12.37 7.06
CA SER A 56 0.80 -13.00 7.23
C SER A 56 1.90 -12.24 6.47
N GLU A 57 3.16 -12.56 6.75
CA GLU A 57 4.27 -11.96 6.00
C GLU A 57 4.23 -12.29 4.51
N ALA A 58 3.91 -13.54 4.18
CA ALA A 58 3.82 -13.99 2.79
C ALA A 58 2.70 -13.23 2.04
N GLU A 59 1.53 -13.10 2.64
CA GLU A 59 0.41 -12.34 2.06
C GLU A 59 0.75 -10.86 1.95
N ALA A 60 1.40 -10.26 2.96
CA ALA A 60 1.80 -8.86 2.90
C ALA A 60 2.79 -8.58 1.75
N ARG A 61 3.73 -9.49 1.50
CA ARG A 61 4.65 -9.40 0.35
C ARG A 61 3.88 -9.53 -0.98
N ALA A 62 2.97 -10.50 -1.09
CA ALA A 62 2.16 -10.68 -2.29
C ALA A 62 1.27 -9.46 -2.58
N LEU A 63 0.61 -8.92 -1.55
CA LEU A 63 -0.17 -7.69 -1.64
C LEU A 63 0.69 -6.49 -2.06
N SER A 64 1.90 -6.37 -1.51
CA SER A 64 2.81 -5.27 -1.86
C SER A 64 3.25 -5.33 -3.31
N GLN A 65 3.58 -6.52 -3.83
CA GLN A 65 3.90 -6.71 -5.24
C GLN A 65 2.70 -6.41 -6.14
N TRP A 66 1.50 -6.84 -5.75
CA TRP A 66 0.28 -6.50 -6.46
C TRP A 66 0.02 -4.99 -6.46
N ILE A 67 0.19 -4.29 -5.33
CA ILE A 67 0.05 -2.83 -5.28
C ILE A 67 1.04 -2.16 -6.24
N LEU A 68 2.30 -2.59 -6.26
CA LEU A 68 3.33 -2.00 -7.11
C LEU A 68 3.13 -2.29 -8.61
N SER A 69 2.33 -3.29 -8.98
CA SER A 69 1.99 -3.58 -10.36
C SER A 69 0.80 -2.76 -10.88
N GLN A 70 0.11 -2.00 -10.02
CA GLN A 70 -1.04 -1.19 -10.44
C GLN A 70 -0.60 -0.05 -11.36
N GLN A 71 -1.40 0.21 -12.39
CA GLN A 71 -1.17 1.27 -13.38
C GLN A 71 -2.36 2.24 -13.41
N PRO A 72 -2.14 3.51 -13.77
CA PRO A 72 -3.23 4.42 -14.06
C PRO A 72 -4.17 3.83 -15.11
N PRO A 73 -5.50 4.07 -15.00
CA PRO A 73 -6.42 3.69 -16.06
C PRO A 73 -6.00 4.35 -17.38
N ARG A 74 -6.17 3.61 -18.48
CA ARG A 74 -5.92 4.11 -19.84
C ARG A 74 -7.02 5.06 -20.29
#